data_AF-A0A2V7Q1Z7-F1
#
_entry.id   AF-A0A2V7Q1Z7-F1
#
_cell.length_a   1.000
_cell.length_b   1.000
_cell.length_c   1.000
_cell.angle_alpha   90.00
_cell.angle_beta   90.00
_cell.angle_gamma   90.00
#
_symmetry.space_group_name_H-M   'P 1'
#
loop_
_entity.id
_entity.type
_entity.pdbx_description
1 polymer ?
#
loop_
_entity_poly.entity_id
_entity_poly.type
_entity_poly.pdbx_seq_one_letter_code
_entity_poly.pdbx_strand_id
1 'polypeptide(L)'
;MRADGKEILFNSGRPLTPGGANAFDIWVSTRRSTHDAWSAPVNLGPPVNTSFAEFQPDLSHDGRTLLFIAGPLRGGLGGFDIWMSTRTVNGN
;
A
#
# COMPACT_ATOMS: atom_id res chain seq x y z
N MET A 1 -6.99 -4.62 5.84
CA MET A 1 -8.18 -3.73 5.86
C MET A 1 -8.23 -3.09 7.24
N ARG A 2 -8.54 -1.79 7.33
CA ARG A 2 -8.67 -1.11 8.63
C ARG A 2 -9.83 -1.69 9.43
N ALA A 3 -9.72 -1.69 10.76
CA ALA A 3 -10.68 -2.28 11.68
C ALA A 3 -12.12 -1.76 11.53
N ASP A 4 -12.29 -0.48 11.17
CA ASP A 4 -13.61 0.12 10.91
C ASP A 4 -14.23 -0.32 9.59
N GLY A 5 -13.49 -1.10 8.78
CA GLY A 5 -13.90 -1.57 7.47
C GLY A 5 -13.99 -0.47 6.42
N LYS A 6 -13.47 0.74 6.65
CA LYS A 6 -13.63 1.90 5.75
C LYS A 6 -12.42 2.17 4.85
N GLU A 7 -11.33 1.44 5.06
CA GLU A 7 -10.09 1.57 4.31
C GLU A 7 -9.52 0.18 4.01
N ILE A 8 -9.10 -0.03 2.76
CA ILE A 8 -8.40 -1.25 2.34
C ILE A 8 -7.11 -0.88 1.63
N LEU A 9 -6.03 -1.56 1.99
CA LEU A 9 -4.77 -1.54 1.28
C LEU A 9 -4.58 -2.91 0.62
N PHE A 10 -4.12 -2.93 -0.62
CA PHE A 10 -3.90 -4.16 -1.39
C PHE A 10 -2.82 -3.92 -2.44
N ASN A 11 -2.11 -4.97 -2.84
CA ASN A 11 -1.14 -4.88 -3.94
C ASN A 11 -1.80 -5.08 -5.31
N SER A 12 -1.36 -4.36 -6.33
CA SER A 12 -1.91 -4.46 -7.69
C SER A 12 -0.87 -4.07 -8.74
N GLY A 13 -0.71 -4.89 -9.79
CA GLY A 13 0.12 -4.60 -10.96
C GLY A 13 -0.57 -3.73 -12.00
N ARG A 14 -1.56 -2.92 -11.58
CA ARG A 14 -2.26 -2.02 -12.50
C ARG A 14 -1.31 -0.93 -13.00
N PRO A 15 -1.45 -0.50 -14.27
CA PRO A 15 -0.61 0.53 -14.84
C PRO A 15 -0.83 1.90 -14.16
N LEU A 16 0.25 2.64 -13.89
CA LEU A 16 0.18 4.05 -13.48
C LEU A 16 -0.13 4.99 -14.64
N THR A 17 0.25 4.60 -15.85
CA THR A 17 0.04 5.33 -17.10
C THR A 17 -0.51 4.39 -18.17
N PRO A 18 -1.38 4.86 -19.09
CA PRO A 18 -1.89 4.02 -20.16
C PRO A 18 -0.75 3.35 -20.96
N GLY A 19 -0.76 2.02 -21.03
CA GLY A 19 0.27 1.23 -21.73
C GLY A 19 1.58 1.00 -20.97
N GLY A 20 1.73 1.53 -19.75
CA GLY A 20 2.91 1.30 -18.91
C GLY A 20 2.85 -0.06 -18.19
N ALA A 21 3.97 -0.77 -18.11
CA ALA A 21 4.11 -1.87 -17.15
C ALA A 21 4.48 -1.28 -15.78
N ASN A 22 3.84 -1.75 -14.72
CA ASN A 22 4.24 -1.40 -13.36
C ASN A 22 4.64 -2.67 -12.60
N ALA A 23 5.56 -2.52 -11.65
CA ALA A 23 5.70 -3.52 -10.61
C ALA A 23 4.38 -3.62 -9.80
N PHE A 24 4.21 -4.67 -9.00
CA PHE A 24 3.09 -4.68 -8.06
C PHE A 24 3.32 -3.59 -7.03
N ASP A 25 2.40 -2.63 -6.96
CA ASP A 25 2.43 -1.54 -5.99
C ASP A 25 1.36 -1.72 -4.93
N ILE A 26 1.49 -1.04 -3.79
CA ILE A 26 0.41 -0.91 -2.80
C ILE A 26 -0.53 0.23 -3.19
N TRP A 27 -1.81 -0.09 -3.22
CA TRP A 27 -2.92 0.81 -3.49
C TRP A 27 -3.85 0.88 -2.29
N VAL A 28 -4.51 2.03 -2.13
CA VAL A 28 -5.52 2.27 -1.10
C VAL A 28 -6.87 2.59 -1.74
N SER A 29 -7.95 2.08 -1.15
CA SER A 29 -9.31 2.52 -1.45
C SER A 29 -10.08 2.75 -0.15
N THR A 30 -11.00 3.71 -0.18
CA THR A 30 -11.79 4.12 0.99
C THR A 30 -13.28 4.11 0.70
N ARG A 31 -14.10 4.08 1.73
CA ARG A 31 -15.56 4.21 1.65
C ARG A 31 -16.10 4.93 2.88
N ARG A 32 -17.26 5.58 2.75
CA ARG A 32 -17.85 6.38 3.84
C ARG A 32 -18.43 5.50 4.96
N SER A 33 -19.09 4.40 4.57
CA SER A 33 -19.64 3.38 5.45
C SER A 33 -19.37 1.97 4.91
N THR A 34 -19.63 0.95 5.72
CA THR A 34 -19.46 -0.46 5.34
C THR A 34 -20.43 -0.95 4.27
N HIS A 35 -21.44 -0.14 3.92
CA HIS A 35 -22.43 -0.44 2.88
C HIS A 35 -22.19 0.35 1.59
N ASP A 36 -21.29 1.35 1.62
CA ASP A 36 -20.95 2.12 0.43
C ASP A 36 -19.96 1.38 -0.46
N ALA A 37 -20.01 1.71 -1.76
CA ALA A 37 -19.01 1.26 -2.71
C ALA A 37 -17.63 1.84 -2.35
N TRP A 38 -16.60 1.06 -2.69
CA TRP A 38 -15.21 1.49 -2.60
C TRP A 38 -14.92 2.62 -3.59
N SER A 39 -14.10 3.59 -3.18
CA SER A 39 -13.59 4.64 -4.06
C SER A 39 -12.67 4.06 -5.14
N ALA A 40 -12.43 4.83 -6.19
CA ALA A 40 -11.34 4.54 -7.11
C ALA A 40 -10.03 4.36 -6.31
N PRO A 41 -9.26 3.26 -6.53
CA PRO A 41 -8.02 3.05 -5.80
C PRO A 41 -6.96 4.09 -6.17
N VAL A 42 -6.21 4.53 -5.17
CA VAL A 42 -5.11 5.49 -5.29
C VAL A 42 -3.80 4.79 -4.97
N ASN A 43 -2.76 5.05 -5.76
CA ASN A 43 -1.42 4.53 -5.51
C ASN A 43 -0.82 5.24 -4.29
N LEU A 44 -0.19 4.51 -3.36
CA LEU A 44 0.39 5.13 -2.17
C LEU A 44 1.65 5.97 -2.43
N GLY A 45 2.29 5.80 -3.59
CA GLY A 45 3.48 6.54 -3.97
C GLY A 45 4.67 6.32 -3.03
N PRO A 46 5.78 7.06 -3.25
CA PRO A 46 6.90 7.06 -2.34
C PRO A 46 6.54 7.71 -0.99
N PRO A 47 7.13 7.26 0.15
CA PRO A 47 8.19 6.27 0.23
C PRO A 47 7.67 4.85 0.47
N VAL A 48 6.39 4.53 0.23
CA VAL A 48 5.84 3.17 0.40
C VAL A 48 6.06 2.34 -0.85
N ASN A 49 5.65 2.85 -2.00
CA ASN A 49 5.93 2.23 -3.29
C ASN A 49 7.30 2.69 -3.80
N THR A 50 8.04 1.76 -4.40
CA THR A 50 9.36 2.03 -4.99
C THR A 50 9.35 1.72 -6.48
N SER A 51 10.52 1.66 -7.11
CA SER A 51 10.64 1.11 -8.47
C SER A 51 10.61 -0.42 -8.50
N PHE A 52 10.49 -1.09 -7.35
CA PHE A 52 10.39 -2.54 -7.20
C PHE A 52 8.98 -2.94 -6.80
N ALA A 53 8.73 -4.24 -6.69
CA ALA A 53 7.43 -4.71 -6.27
C ALA A 53 7.28 -4.67 -4.75
N GLU A 54 6.09 -4.25 -4.31
CA GLU A 54 5.60 -4.32 -2.95
C GLU A 54 4.36 -5.24 -2.86
N PHE A 55 4.32 -6.06 -1.80
CA PHE A 55 3.34 -7.12 -1.63
C PHE A 55 2.78 -7.17 -0.21
N GLN A 56 1.62 -7.82 -0.08
CA GLN A 56 1.02 -8.22 1.19
C GLN A 56 0.95 -7.08 2.24
N PRO A 57 0.31 -5.94 1.91
CA PRO A 57 0.13 -4.87 2.88
C PRO A 57 -0.76 -5.34 4.04
N ASP A 58 -0.27 -5.16 5.26
CA ASP A 58 -1.01 -5.38 6.50
C ASP A 58 -1.05 -4.10 7.34
N LEU A 59 -2.26 -3.59 7.58
CA LEU A 59 -2.47 -2.35 8.31
C LEU A 59 -2.87 -2.69 9.74
N SER A 60 -2.16 -2.11 10.72
CA SER A 60 -2.48 -2.24 12.14
C SER A 60 -3.91 -1.82 12.45
N HIS A 61 -4.45 -2.35 13.54
CA HIS A 61 -5.84 -2.14 13.94
C HIS A 61 -6.20 -0.64 14.10
N ASP A 62 -5.28 0.16 14.62
CA ASP A 62 -5.43 1.61 14.79
C ASP A 62 -5.32 2.40 13.46
N GLY A 63 -4.88 1.75 12.39
CA GLY A 63 -4.67 2.33 11.08
C GLY A 63 -3.40 3.17 10.95
N ARG A 64 -2.43 3.01 11.87
CA ARG A 64 -1.23 3.86 11.95
C ARG A 64 0.03 3.22 11.39
N THR A 65 0.16 1.91 11.49
CA THR A 65 1.36 1.16 11.09
C THR A 65 1.01 0.24 9.93
N LEU A 66 1.76 0.32 8.84
CA LEU A 66 1.67 -0.56 7.68
C LEU A 66 2.90 -1.45 7.64
N LEU A 67 2.70 -2.76 7.66
CA LEU A 67 3.70 -3.76 7.31
C LEU A 67 3.52 -4.19 5.85
N PHE A 68 4.60 -4.41 5.13
CA PHE A 68 4.54 -4.89 3.75
C PHE A 68 5.85 -5.55 3.35
N ILE A 69 5.80 -6.38 2.31
CA ILE A 69 6.98 -6.99 1.72
C ILE A 69 7.48 -6.08 0.59
N ALA A 70 8.78 -5.79 0.53
CA ALA A 70 9.37 -5.03 -0.57
C ALA A 70 10.70 -5.62 -1.04
N GLY A 71 11.01 -5.40 -2.31
CA GLY A 71 12.25 -5.86 -2.94
C GLY A 71 13.53 -5.23 -2.39
N PRO A 72 14.70 -5.73 -2.82
CA PRO A 72 15.96 -5.62 -2.08
C PRO A 72 16.59 -4.21 -2.04
N LEU A 73 16.13 -3.28 -2.88
CA LEU A 73 16.83 -2.01 -3.08
C LEU A 73 16.67 -0.98 -1.97
N ARG A 74 15.92 -1.30 -0.91
CA ARG A 74 15.82 -0.45 0.28
C ARG A 74 16.99 -0.62 1.26
N GLY A 75 18.04 -1.33 0.86
CA GLY A 75 19.21 -1.61 1.72
C GLY A 75 19.01 -2.81 2.65
N GLY A 76 18.11 -3.73 2.26
CA GLY A 76 17.83 -4.96 2.98
C GLY A 76 18.93 -6.03 2.84
N LEU A 77 18.74 -7.17 3.50
CA LEU A 77 19.74 -8.27 3.54
C LEU A 77 19.71 -9.15 2.28
N GLY A 78 18.84 -8.84 1.32
CA GLY A 78 18.72 -9.49 0.00
C GLY A 78 17.32 -10.04 -0.24
N GLY A 79 16.91 -10.15 -1.51
CA GLY A 79 15.58 -10.64 -1.88
C GLY A 79 14.44 -9.72 -1.42
N PHE A 80 13.40 -10.30 -0.84
CA PHE A 80 12.24 -9.57 -0.31
C PHE A 80 12.30 -9.54 1.22
N ASP A 81 12.21 -8.34 1.80
CA ASP A 81 12.22 -8.10 3.24
C ASP A 81 10.87 -7.54 3.71
N ILE A 82 10.58 -7.66 5.01
CA ILE A 82 9.44 -7.00 5.64
C ILE A 82 9.83 -5.57 6.01
N TRP A 83 9.05 -4.61 5.53
CA TRP A 83 9.19 -3.18 5.77
C TRP A 83 8.02 -2.65 6.60
N MET A 84 8.28 -1.56 7.31
CA MET A 84 7.30 -0.86 8.12
C MET A 84 7.23 0.61 7.72
N SER A 85 6.02 1.15 7.62
CA SER A 85 5.77 2.59 7.54
C SER A 85 4.77 3.01 8.61
N THR A 86 4.93 4.22 9.15
CA THR A 86 3.98 4.80 10.11
C THR A 86 3.42 6.10 9.58
N ARG A 87 2.09 6.24 9.64
CA ARG A 87 1.43 7.48 9.25
C ARG A 87 1.71 8.57 10.28
N THR A 88 2.20 9.70 9.80
CA THR A 88 2.25 10.95 10.55
C THR A 88 0.86 11.58 10.64
N VAL A 89 0.66 12.54 11.56
CA VAL A 89 -0.62 13.25 11.75
C VAL A 89 -1.11 13.93 10.45
N ASN A 90 -0.19 14.18 9.51
CA ASN A 90 -0.44 14.83 8.23
C ASN A 90 -0.59 13.84 7.06
N GLY A 91 -0.61 12.52 7.31
CA GLY A 91 -0.99 11.54 6.30
C GLY A 91 0.11 11.09 5.34
N ASN A 92 1.38 11.11 5.75
CA ASN A 92 2.45 10.33 5.12
C ASN A 92 3.04 9.34 6.11
#